data_AF-A0A392RFI2-F1
#
_entry.id   AF-A0A392RFI2-F1
#
_cell.length_a   1.000
_cell.length_b   1.000
_cell.length_c   1.000
_cell.angle_alpha   90.00
_cell.angle_beta   90.00
_cell.angle_gamma   90.00
#
_symmetry.space_group_name_H-M   'P 1'
#
loop_
_entity.id
_entity.type
_entity.pdbx_description
1 polymer ?
#
loop_
_entity_poly.entity_id
_entity_poly.type
_entity_poly.pdbx_seq_one_letter_code
_entity_poly.pdbx_strand_id
1 'polypeptide(L)' 'MKQRRWLEFLKGYDFEVNYHHGEATVVADVLSRKTLHMLALVAREIRLIE' A
#
# COMPACT_ATOMS: atom_id res chain seq x y z
N MET A 1 15.11 -8.98 -6.37
CA MET A 1 14.51 -9.47 -7.64
C MET A 1 13.00 -9.22 -7.81
N LYS A 2 12.30 -8.48 -6.94
CA LYS A 2 10.84 -8.22 -7.11
C LYS A 2 10.52 -7.04 -8.04
N GLN A 3 11.32 -5.98 -8.03
CA GLN A 3 11.09 -4.78 -8.85
C GLN A 3 11.02 -5.06 -10.36
N ARG A 4 11.94 -5.88 -10.91
CA ARG A 4 11.92 -6.23 -12.34
C ARG A 4 10.65 -6.99 -12.73
N ARG A 5 10.14 -7.86 -11.86
CA ARG A 5 8.89 -8.60 -12.08
C ARG A 5 7.66 -7.67 -12.05
N TRP A 6 7.67 -6.64 -11.21
CA TRP A 6 6.63 -5.61 -11.20
C TRP A 6 6.66 -4.75 -12.46
N LEU A 7 7.84 -4.36 -12.93
CA LEU A 7 7.98 -3.63 -14.19
C LEU A 7 7.46 -4.43 -15.39
N GLU A 8 7.78 -5.73 -15.47
CA GLU A 8 7.23 -6.63 -16.50
C GLU A 8 5.70 -6.71 -16.45
N PHE A 9 5.13 -6.84 -15.25
CA PHE A 9 3.67 -6.88 -15.05
C PHE A 9 2.99 -5.57 -15.46
N LEU A 10 3.60 -4.44 -15.09
CA LEU A 10 3.03 -3.13 -15.35
C LEU A 10 3.00 -2.78 -16.84
N LYS A 11 3.93 -3.29 -17.66
CA LYS A 11 3.95 -3.05 -19.13
C LYS A 11 2.64 -3.37 -19.87
N GLY A 12 1.78 -4.23 -19.31
CA GLY A 12 0.48 -4.58 -19.88
C GLY A 12 -0.64 -3.58 -19.58
N TYR A 13 -0.39 -2.59 -18.73
CA TYR A 13 -1.34 -1.55 -18.38
C TYR A 13 -1.02 -0.27 -19.14
N ASP A 14 -2.05 0.46 -19.54
CA ASP A 14 -1.90 1.83 -20.05
C ASP A 14 -1.85 2.79 -18.85
N PHE A 15 -0.63 3.12 -18.41
CA PHE A 15 -0.41 4.01 -17.26
C PHE A 15 0.85 4.85 -17.46
N GLU A 16 0.84 6.05 -16.89
CA GLU A 16 1.99 6.94 -16.86
C GLU A 16 2.51 7.09 -15.43
N VAL A 17 3.83 7.02 -15.26
CA VAL A 17 4.47 7.21 -13.95
C VAL A 17 4.58 8.71 -13.68
N ASN A 18 3.59 9.24 -12.97
CA ASN A 18 3.56 10.64 -12.56
C ASN A 18 4.03 10.81 -11.12
N TYR A 19 5.05 11.66 -10.93
CA TYR A 19 5.51 12.02 -9.58
C TYR A 19 4.63 13.11 -9.01
N HIS A 20 3.89 12.79 -7.94
CA HIS A 20 3.05 13.74 -7.23
C HIS A 20 3.71 14.10 -5.90
N HIS A 21 4.25 15.31 -5.81
CA HIS A 21 4.82 15.82 -4.56
C HIS A 21 3.72 16.44 -3.69
N GLY A 22 3.60 16.01 -2.43
CA GLY A 22 2.72 16.63 -1.44
C GLY A 22 1.36 15.96 -1.29
N GLU A 23 0.34 16.43 -2.02
CA GLU A 23 -1.06 16.14 -1.67
C GLU A 23 -1.51 14.70 -1.93
N ALA A 24 -1.17 14.14 -3.09
CA ALA A 24 -1.54 12.76 -3.41
C ALA A 24 -0.82 11.75 -2.49
N THR A 25 0.39 12.08 -2.04
CA THR A 25 1.13 11.27 -1.07
C THR A 25 0.49 11.34 0.31
N VAL A 26 -0.06 12.49 0.73
CA VAL A 26 -0.74 12.64 2.02
C VAL A 26 -1.99 11.77 2.11
N VAL A 27 -2.82 11.74 1.06
CA VAL A 27 -4.02 10.88 1.05
C VAL A 27 -3.64 9.41 1.13
N ALA A 28 -2.66 8.98 0.34
CA ALA A 28 -2.17 7.59 0.36
C ALA A 28 -1.56 7.21 1.72
N ASP A 29 -0.79 8.11 2.34
CA ASP A 29 -0.17 7.91 3.65
C ASP A 29 -1.22 7.79 4.76
N VAL A 30 -2.21 8.70 4.80
CA VAL A 30 -3.30 8.66 5.77
C VAL A 30 -4.12 7.37 5.66
N LEU A 31 -4.47 6.95 4.44
CA LEU A 31 -5.20 5.71 4.21
C LEU A 31 -4.39 4.46 4.59
N SER A 32 -3.09 4.46 4.25
CA SER A 32 -2.18 3.37 4.60
C SER A 32 -2.07 3.22 6.12
N ARG A 33 -1.86 4.32 6.85
CA ARG A 33 -1.79 4.32 8.31
C ARG A 33 -3.08 3.84 8.95
N LYS A 34 -4.24 4.27 8.45
CA LYS A 34 -5.55 3.79 8.95
C LYS A 34 -5.70 2.28 8.76
N THR A 35 -5.33 1.78 7.58
CA THR A 35 -5.40 0.34 7.26
C THR A 35 -4.46 -0.47 8.14
N LEU A 36 -3.21 -0.03 8.30
CA LEU A 36 -2.23 -0.67 9.17
C LEU A 36 -2.68 -0.69 10.63
N HIS A 37 -3.29 0.40 11.10
CA HIS A 37 -3.84 0.47 12.46
C HIS A 37 -4.96 -0.56 12.66
N MET A 38 -5.91 -0.64 11.71
CA MET A 38 -6.98 -1.65 11.78
C MET A 38 -6.43 -3.07 11.75
N LEU A 39 -5.47 -3.36 10.86
CA LEU A 39 -4.82 -4.67 10.80
C LEU A 39 -4.10 -5.02 12.10
N ALA A 40 -3.47 -4.04 12.75
CA ALA A 40 -2.81 -4.24 14.04
C ALA A 40 -3.81 -4.56 15.16
N LEU A 41 -4.99 -3.92 15.16
CA LEU A 41 -6.07 -4.24 16.10
C LEU A 41 -6.59 -5.66 15.88
N VAL A 42 -6.89 -6.02 14.63
CA VAL A 42 -7.36 -7.37 14.28
C VAL A 42 -6.32 -8.43 14.65
N ALA A 43 -5.04 -8.20 14.34
CA ALA A 43 -3.96 -9.11 14.71
C ALA A 43 -3.74 -9.20 16.23
N ARG A 44 -4.15 -8.18 16.99
CA ARG A 44 -4.15 -8.23 18.46
C ARG A 44 -5.34 -9.04 18.97
N GLU A 45 -6.53 -8.86 18.42
CA GLU A 45 -7.72 -9.65 18.79
C GLU A 45 -7.53 -11.14 18.50
N ILE A 46 -7.00 -11.49 17.33
CA ILE A 46 -6.69 -12.89 16.98
C ILE A 46 -5.76 -13.51 18.02
N ARG A 47 -4.71 -12.79 18.43
CA ARG A 47 -3.76 -13.23 19.47
C ARG A 47 -4.34 -13.32 20.89
N LEU A 48 -5.51 -12.72 21.14
CA LEU A 48 -6.21 -12.82 22.42
C LEU A 48 -7.25 -13.97 22.42
N ILE A 49 -7.61 -14.48 21.24
CA ILE A 49 -8.55 -15.59 21.07
C ILE A 49 -7.79 -16.93 20.97
N GLU A 50 -6.54 -16.90 20.50
CA GLU A 50 -5.56 -18.00 20.63
C GLU A 50 -5.01 -18.12 22.06
#